data_AF-A0A0F9EES8-F1
#
_entry.id   AF-A0A0F9EES8-F1
#
_cell.length_a   1.000
_cell.length_b   1.000
_cell.length_c   1.000
_cell.angle_alpha   90.00
_cell.angle_beta   90.00
_cell.angle_gamma   90.00
#
_symmetry.space_group_name_H-M   'P 1'
#
loop_
_entity.id
_entity.type
_entity.pdbx_description
1 polymer ?
#
loop_
_entity_poly.entity_id
_entity_poly.type
_entity_poly.pdbx_seq_one_letter_code
_entity_poly.pdbx_strand_id
1 'polypeptide(L)'
;NIRDSLNIRHMMLQNLEQAAITCDDEERDALTNFVIVGGGPAGVEMAGALAEFCKYILPKDYPEYPFSIMKIYLVEAFGQLLAAMSDKASMNTLKYLKKLGVEVLLNESVSDYDGKIVRTKSGKKLLARNLIWTAGVKGDFPKGIDQKHVVKGNRLKTDAYLKVEGQKNMYAIGDIAALISEETPNGHPQVAQTAIQQGKHLSRTLVNTINKKTVLPFKYRDKGSLATVGKRRAVADLGKLRFGGYFAWLLWSIVHLMSISGFRNRLMVGFNWAVSYFSYEKSNRVIIRNFKPTPYYKTVKETIQNEK
;
A
#
# COMPACT_ATOMS: atom_id res chain seq x y z
N ASN A 1 1.36 1.94 9.10
CA ASN A 1 1.91 1.19 10.26
C ASN A 1 0.78 0.38 10.94
N ILE A 2 1.03 -0.39 12.01
CA ILE A 2 -0.03 -1.18 12.71
C ILE A 2 -1.15 -0.27 13.27
N ARG A 3 -0.78 0.89 13.82
CA ARG A 3 -1.73 1.86 14.37
C ARG A 3 -2.71 2.36 13.30
N ASP A 4 -2.24 2.64 12.10
CA ASP A 4 -3.07 3.07 10.97
C ASP A 4 -4.04 1.96 10.56
N SER A 5 -3.58 0.71 10.48
CA SER A 5 -4.44 -0.44 10.19
C SER A 5 -5.57 -0.59 11.22
N LEU A 6 -5.26 -0.44 12.51
CA LEU A 6 -6.27 -0.45 13.57
C LEU A 6 -7.22 0.76 13.48
N ASN A 7 -6.70 1.95 13.17
CA ASN A 7 -7.52 3.16 12.99
C ASN A 7 -8.51 2.99 11.83
N ILE A 8 -8.04 2.50 10.67
CA ILE A 8 -8.88 2.24 9.50
C ILE A 8 -9.97 1.22 9.85
N ARG A 9 -9.62 0.15 10.56
CA ARG A 9 -10.60 -0.86 11.00
C ARG A 9 -11.67 -0.26 11.92
N HIS A 10 -11.27 0.53 12.92
CA HIS A 10 -12.22 1.18 13.81
C HIS A 10 -13.13 2.16 13.06
N MET A 11 -12.55 3.04 12.24
CA MET A 11 -13.30 3.99 11.41
C MET A 11 -14.33 3.28 10.54
N MET A 12 -13.93 2.21 9.85
CA MET A 12 -14.82 1.40 9.02
C MET A 12 -15.97 0.81 9.83
N LEU A 13 -15.70 0.15 10.96
CA LEU A 13 -16.75 -0.48 11.78
C LEU A 13 -17.71 0.56 12.36
N GLN A 14 -17.17 1.66 12.90
CA GLN A 14 -17.97 2.76 13.45
C GLN A 14 -18.86 3.40 12.37
N ASN A 15 -18.34 3.60 11.16
CA ASN A 15 -19.14 4.14 10.06
C ASN A 15 -20.24 3.17 9.64
N LEU A 16 -19.98 1.86 9.63
CA LEU A 16 -21.00 0.85 9.34
C LEU A 16 -22.08 0.81 10.43
N GLU A 17 -21.75 0.95 11.71
CA GLU A 17 -22.75 1.06 12.78
C GLU A 17 -23.58 2.33 12.66
N GLN A 18 -22.95 3.47 12.35
CA GLN A 18 -23.66 4.74 12.16
C GLN A 18 -24.56 4.72 10.92
N ALA A 19 -24.14 4.04 9.86
CA ALA A 19 -24.93 3.86 8.64
C ALA A 19 -26.21 3.05 8.90
N ALA A 20 -26.24 2.20 9.93
CA ALA A 20 -27.38 1.34 10.24
C ALA A 20 -28.53 2.14 10.86
N ILE A 21 -28.20 3.24 11.53
CA ILE A 21 -29.15 4.06 12.28
C ILE A 21 -29.48 5.38 11.60
N THR A 22 -28.76 5.76 10.53
CA THR A 22 -29.04 7.02 9.82
C THR A 22 -30.26 6.90 8.90
N CYS A 23 -31.09 7.94 8.86
CA CYS A 23 -32.20 8.07 7.91
C CYS A 23 -31.84 8.94 6.69
N ASP A 24 -30.67 9.58 6.67
CA ASP A 24 -30.16 10.35 5.53
C ASP A 24 -29.38 9.42 4.59
N ASP A 25 -29.89 9.26 3.37
CA ASP A 25 -29.30 8.39 2.35
C ASP A 25 -27.94 8.90 1.85
N GLU A 26 -27.73 10.22 1.73
CA GLU A 26 -26.40 10.76 1.35
C GLU A 26 -25.38 10.54 2.46
N GLU A 27 -25.80 10.68 3.71
CA GLU A 27 -24.96 10.37 4.86
C GLU A 27 -24.65 8.87 4.94
N ARG A 28 -25.64 8.01 4.66
CA ARG A 28 -25.45 6.56 4.59
C ARG A 28 -24.41 6.21 3.53
N ASP A 29 -24.56 6.73 2.31
CA ASP A 29 -23.59 6.55 1.22
C ASP A 29 -22.20 7.06 1.62
N ALA A 30 -22.10 8.23 2.26
CA ALA A 30 -20.82 8.74 2.73
C ALA A 30 -20.18 7.82 3.78
N LEU A 31 -20.95 7.26 4.70
CA LEU A 31 -20.45 6.35 5.74
C LEU A 31 -20.01 4.99 5.19
N THR A 32 -20.71 4.46 4.17
CA THR A 32 -20.46 3.11 3.64
C THR A 32 -19.49 3.08 2.48
N ASN A 33 -19.34 4.16 1.72
CA ASN A 33 -18.44 4.21 0.58
C ASN A 33 -16.97 4.37 0.99
N PHE A 34 -16.09 3.77 0.18
CA PHE A 34 -14.64 3.82 0.34
C PHE A 34 -13.99 4.46 -0.87
N VAL A 35 -13.11 5.43 -0.65
CA VAL A 35 -12.26 6.01 -1.69
C VAL A 35 -10.80 5.73 -1.35
N ILE A 36 -10.16 4.93 -2.19
CA ILE A 36 -8.77 4.52 -2.06
C ILE A 36 -7.96 5.27 -3.11
N VAL A 37 -6.98 6.06 -2.68
CA VAL A 37 -6.16 6.88 -3.58
C VAL A 37 -4.81 6.22 -3.78
N GLY A 38 -4.52 5.81 -5.03
CA GLY A 38 -3.29 5.15 -5.44
C GLY A 38 -3.53 3.73 -5.93
N GLY A 39 -3.26 3.46 -7.21
CA GLY A 39 -3.35 2.17 -7.89
C GLY A 39 -2.08 1.32 -7.82
N GLY A 40 -1.16 1.63 -6.89
CA GLY A 40 -0.01 0.78 -6.56
C GLY A 40 -0.41 -0.47 -5.76
N PRO A 41 0.56 -1.34 -5.39
CA PRO A 41 0.27 -2.60 -4.69
C PRO A 41 -0.61 -2.43 -3.45
N ALA A 42 -0.30 -1.45 -2.58
CA ALA A 42 -1.06 -1.23 -1.35
C ALA A 42 -2.53 -0.86 -1.59
N GLY A 43 -2.82 0.01 -2.58
CA GLY A 43 -4.19 0.39 -2.89
C GLY A 43 -4.97 -0.72 -3.59
N VAL A 44 -4.34 -1.47 -4.49
CA VAL A 44 -4.94 -2.65 -5.13
C VAL A 44 -5.28 -3.73 -4.09
N GLU A 45 -4.35 -4.03 -3.19
CA GLU A 45 -4.56 -5.01 -2.12
C GLU A 45 -5.67 -4.58 -1.16
N MET A 46 -5.72 -3.29 -0.80
CA MET A 46 -6.77 -2.72 0.04
C MET A 46 -8.15 -2.80 -0.63
N ALA A 47 -8.26 -2.38 -1.89
CA ALA A 47 -9.51 -2.40 -2.65
C ALA A 47 -10.04 -3.83 -2.80
N GLY A 48 -9.13 -4.76 -3.11
CA GLY A 48 -9.40 -6.18 -3.16
C GLY A 48 -9.94 -6.75 -1.86
N ALA A 49 -9.25 -6.49 -0.74
CA ALA A 49 -9.65 -6.96 0.58
C ALA A 49 -11.00 -6.41 1.02
N LEU A 50 -11.28 -5.12 0.76
CA LEU A 50 -12.57 -4.50 1.06
C LEU A 50 -13.70 -5.05 0.19
N ALA A 51 -13.43 -5.35 -1.09
CA ALA A 51 -14.43 -5.95 -1.97
C ALA A 51 -14.80 -7.37 -1.52
N GLU A 52 -13.83 -8.15 -1.04
CA GLU A 52 -14.10 -9.45 -0.44
C GLU A 52 -14.84 -9.36 0.89
N PHE A 53 -14.53 -8.35 1.71
CA PHE A 53 -15.31 -8.06 2.91
C PHE A 53 -16.77 -7.75 2.55
N CYS A 54 -17.00 -6.84 1.60
CA CYS A 54 -18.35 -6.49 1.14
C CYS A 54 -19.12 -7.72 0.63
N LYS A 55 -18.44 -8.64 -0.07
CA LYS A 55 -19.08 -9.79 -0.68
C LYS A 55 -19.39 -10.93 0.29
N TYR A 56 -18.48 -11.23 1.21
CA TYR A 56 -18.53 -12.47 2.01
C TYR A 56 -18.77 -12.26 3.49
N ILE A 57 -18.51 -11.05 3.99
CA ILE A 57 -18.54 -10.74 5.43
C ILE A 57 -19.69 -9.80 5.75
N LEU A 58 -19.79 -8.66 5.06
CA LEU A 58 -20.81 -7.65 5.33
C LEU A 58 -22.24 -8.21 5.40
N PRO A 59 -22.69 -9.12 4.50
CA PRO A 59 -24.06 -9.66 4.55
C PRO A 59 -24.34 -10.56 5.76
N LYS A 60 -23.30 -11.06 6.43
CA LYS A 60 -23.44 -11.87 7.65
C LYS A 60 -23.54 -10.99 8.89
N ASP A 61 -22.79 -9.88 8.90
CA ASP A 61 -22.70 -8.97 10.04
C ASP A 61 -23.86 -7.96 10.06
N TYR A 62 -24.31 -7.53 8.88
CA TYR A 62 -25.39 -6.56 8.68
C TYR A 62 -26.37 -7.09 7.60
N PRO A 63 -27.17 -8.13 7.91
CA PRO A 63 -28.09 -8.75 6.97
C PRO A 63 -29.18 -7.81 6.43
N GLU A 64 -29.45 -6.71 7.14
CA GLU A 64 -30.36 -5.64 6.74
C GLU A 64 -29.83 -4.80 5.57
N TYR A 65 -28.53 -4.86 5.28
CA TYR A 65 -27.94 -4.08 4.21
C TYR A 65 -28.10 -4.72 2.84
N PRO A 66 -28.50 -3.95 1.80
CA PRO A 66 -28.43 -4.44 0.44
C PRO A 66 -26.97 -4.64 0.02
N PHE A 67 -26.70 -5.62 -0.84
CA PHE A 67 -25.35 -5.88 -1.37
C PHE A 67 -24.70 -4.66 -2.05
N SER A 68 -25.50 -3.71 -2.52
CA SER A 68 -25.04 -2.48 -3.18
C SER A 68 -24.74 -1.32 -2.23
N ILE A 69 -24.90 -1.49 -0.91
CA ILE A 69 -24.76 -0.39 0.06
C ILE A 69 -23.35 0.21 0.09
N MET A 70 -22.32 -0.59 -0.20
CA MET A 70 -20.92 -0.20 -0.06
C MET A 70 -20.28 -0.13 -1.44
N LYS A 71 -19.95 1.08 -1.90
CA LYS A 71 -19.17 1.29 -3.13
C LYS A 71 -17.71 1.49 -2.80
N ILE A 72 -16.83 0.85 -3.57
CA ILE A 72 -15.38 0.93 -3.40
C ILE A 72 -14.80 1.57 -4.65
N TYR A 73 -14.26 2.78 -4.49
CA TYR A 73 -13.59 3.52 -5.54
C TYR A 73 -12.07 3.38 -5.39
N LEU A 74 -11.39 2.98 -6.47
CA LEU A 74 -9.94 3.02 -6.56
C LEU A 74 -9.54 4.11 -7.57
N VAL A 75 -8.94 5.19 -7.07
CA VAL A 75 -8.56 6.36 -7.85
C VAL A 75 -7.07 6.30 -8.15
N GLU A 76 -6.70 6.34 -9.44
CA GLU A 76 -5.32 6.30 -9.92
C GLU A 76 -5.10 7.41 -10.95
N ALA A 77 -4.06 8.22 -10.71
CA ALA A 77 -3.70 9.37 -11.52
C ALA A 77 -3.17 8.97 -12.90
N PHE A 78 -2.58 7.77 -13.02
CA PHE A 78 -2.06 7.24 -14.27
C PHE A 78 -3.10 6.40 -15.02
N GLY A 79 -2.79 6.10 -16.28
CA GLY A 79 -3.65 5.28 -17.15
C GLY A 79 -3.63 3.78 -16.84
N GLN A 80 -2.93 3.34 -15.79
CA GLN A 80 -2.78 1.93 -15.46
C GLN A 80 -2.54 1.68 -13.96
N LEU A 81 -2.99 0.52 -13.49
CA LEU A 81 -2.70 0.04 -12.14
C LEU A 81 -1.32 -0.63 -12.11
N LEU A 82 -0.69 -0.69 -10.92
CA LEU A 82 0.57 -1.38 -10.71
C LEU A 82 1.64 -0.97 -11.74
N ALA A 83 1.85 0.33 -11.95
CA ALA A 83 2.71 0.86 -13.02
C ALA A 83 4.18 0.38 -12.98
N ALA A 84 4.64 -0.17 -11.84
CA ALA A 84 5.96 -0.80 -11.70
C ALA A 84 6.00 -2.27 -12.19
N MET A 85 4.86 -2.83 -12.59
CA MET A 85 4.70 -4.18 -13.12
C MET A 85 4.40 -4.11 -14.63
N SER A 86 4.32 -5.27 -15.27
CA SER A 86 4.01 -5.41 -16.70
C SER A 86 2.56 -5.05 -17.03
N ASP A 87 2.33 -4.63 -18.27
CA ASP A 87 0.99 -4.34 -18.80
C ASP A 87 0.02 -5.52 -18.61
N LYS A 88 0.52 -6.76 -18.75
CA LYS A 88 -0.26 -7.99 -18.51
C LYS A 88 -0.73 -8.09 -17.06
N ALA A 89 0.15 -7.77 -16.09
CA ALA A 89 -0.22 -7.75 -14.68
C ALA A 89 -1.22 -6.62 -14.37
N SER A 90 -1.01 -5.44 -14.94
CA SER A 90 -1.94 -4.30 -14.82
C SER A 90 -3.33 -4.62 -15.36
N MET A 91 -3.43 -5.11 -16.60
CA MET A 91 -4.69 -5.49 -17.24
C MET A 91 -5.45 -6.57 -16.46
N ASN A 92 -4.74 -7.61 -15.99
CA ASN A 92 -5.35 -8.67 -15.19
C ASN A 92 -5.87 -8.13 -13.85
N THR A 93 -5.11 -7.25 -13.21
CA THR A 93 -5.50 -6.60 -11.95
C THR A 93 -6.78 -5.79 -12.12
N LEU A 94 -6.85 -4.95 -13.17
CA LEU A 94 -8.04 -4.18 -13.50
C LEU A 94 -9.26 -5.09 -13.72
N LYS A 95 -9.09 -6.18 -14.49
CA LYS A 95 -10.15 -7.18 -14.72
C LYS A 95 -10.62 -7.83 -13.42
N TYR A 96 -9.70 -8.16 -12.51
CA TYR A 96 -10.03 -8.78 -11.23
C TYR A 96 -10.79 -7.83 -10.30
N LEU A 97 -10.34 -6.59 -10.17
CA LEU A 97 -11.02 -5.57 -9.37
C LEU A 97 -12.43 -5.25 -9.88
N LYS A 98 -12.59 -5.07 -11.20
CA LYS A 98 -13.92 -4.86 -11.80
C LYS A 98 -14.85 -6.06 -11.55
N LYS A 99 -14.35 -7.29 -11.66
CA LYS A 99 -15.13 -8.50 -11.35
C LYS A 99 -15.53 -8.60 -9.87
N LEU A 100 -14.82 -7.91 -8.98
CA LEU A 100 -15.15 -7.82 -7.56
C LEU A 100 -16.09 -6.65 -7.23
N GLY A 101 -16.49 -5.84 -8.22
CA GLY A 101 -17.37 -4.69 -8.03
C GLY A 101 -16.66 -3.42 -7.60
N VAL A 102 -15.33 -3.34 -7.77
CA VAL A 102 -14.57 -2.12 -7.50
C VAL A 102 -14.66 -1.15 -8.68
N GLU A 103 -15.02 0.09 -8.41
CA GLU A 103 -15.05 1.20 -9.36
C GLU A 103 -13.65 1.79 -9.53
N VAL A 104 -12.95 1.38 -10.59
CA VAL A 104 -11.59 1.85 -10.86
C VAL A 104 -11.62 3.09 -11.75
N LEU A 105 -11.15 4.22 -11.21
CA LEU A 105 -11.03 5.50 -11.89
C LEU A 105 -9.56 5.74 -12.26
N LEU A 106 -9.20 5.41 -13.51
CA LEU A 106 -7.89 5.69 -14.09
C LEU A 106 -7.83 7.11 -14.67
N ASN A 107 -6.62 7.66 -14.81
CA ASN A 107 -6.40 9.05 -15.24
C ASN A 107 -7.18 10.07 -14.38
N GLU A 108 -7.38 9.75 -13.11
CA GLU A 108 -8.17 10.55 -12.19
C GLU A 108 -7.35 10.81 -10.93
N SER A 109 -7.32 12.07 -10.47
CA SER A 109 -6.60 12.43 -9.25
C SER A 109 -7.54 13.14 -8.30
N VAL A 110 -7.40 12.87 -7.00
CA VAL A 110 -8.09 13.63 -5.96
C VAL A 110 -7.51 15.05 -5.92
N SER A 111 -8.38 16.05 -5.86
CA SER A 111 -8.04 17.48 -5.80
C SER A 111 -8.34 18.09 -4.43
N ASP A 112 -9.37 17.61 -3.74
CA ASP A 112 -9.80 18.12 -2.42
C ASP A 112 -10.62 17.06 -1.65
N TYR A 113 -10.65 17.20 -0.33
CA TYR A 113 -11.46 16.37 0.56
C TYR A 113 -11.85 17.13 1.83
N ASP A 114 -13.16 17.26 2.07
CA ASP A 114 -13.71 18.02 3.21
C ASP A 114 -14.10 17.16 4.43
N GLY A 115 -13.86 15.83 4.37
CA GLY A 115 -14.27 14.88 5.41
C GLY A 115 -15.59 14.16 5.11
N LYS A 116 -16.30 14.50 4.03
CA LYS A 116 -17.48 13.79 3.52
C LYS A 116 -17.44 13.62 2.00
N ILE A 117 -16.98 14.63 1.26
CA ILE A 117 -16.96 14.67 -0.20
C ILE A 117 -15.52 14.69 -0.69
N VAL A 118 -15.15 13.69 -1.47
CA VAL A 118 -13.90 13.64 -2.22
C VAL A 118 -14.13 14.27 -3.59
N ARG A 119 -13.36 15.31 -3.92
CA ARG A 119 -13.40 15.98 -5.22
C ARG A 119 -12.22 15.52 -6.05
N THR A 120 -12.44 15.27 -7.33
CA THR A 120 -11.38 14.90 -8.26
C THR A 120 -11.02 16.06 -9.20
N LYS A 121 -9.89 15.95 -9.92
CA LYS A 121 -9.46 16.95 -10.90
C LYS A 121 -10.42 17.09 -12.08
N SER A 122 -11.13 16.01 -12.45
CA SER A 122 -12.18 16.07 -13.48
C SER A 122 -13.48 16.73 -12.98
N GLY A 123 -13.59 17.05 -11.69
CA GLY A 123 -14.79 17.66 -11.09
C GLY A 123 -15.79 16.65 -10.51
N LYS A 124 -15.51 15.34 -10.54
CA LYS A 124 -16.37 14.34 -9.89
C LYS A 124 -16.41 14.56 -8.38
N LYS A 125 -17.57 14.26 -7.79
CA LYS A 125 -17.80 14.28 -6.36
C LYS A 125 -18.14 12.86 -5.91
N LEU A 126 -17.34 12.30 -5.02
CA LEU A 126 -17.56 10.99 -4.43
C LEU A 126 -17.87 11.17 -2.94
N LEU A 127 -19.03 10.69 -2.50
CA LEU A 127 -19.38 10.67 -1.08
C LEU A 127 -18.60 9.54 -0.42
N ALA A 128 -17.72 9.88 0.53
CA ALA A 128 -17.00 8.91 1.33
C ALA A 128 -16.36 9.59 2.55
N ARG A 129 -16.65 9.06 3.74
CA ARG A 129 -15.91 9.34 4.98
C ARG A 129 -14.71 8.43 5.13
N ASN A 130 -14.71 7.28 4.43
CA ASN A 130 -13.58 6.36 4.37
C ASN A 130 -12.64 6.70 3.20
N LEU A 131 -11.85 7.76 3.36
CA LEU A 131 -10.75 8.07 2.43
C LEU A 131 -9.44 7.44 2.92
N ILE A 132 -8.84 6.57 2.10
CA ILE A 132 -7.59 5.87 2.40
C ILE A 132 -6.53 6.26 1.37
N TRP A 133 -5.49 6.96 1.80
CA TRP A 133 -4.41 7.40 0.93
C TRP A 133 -3.26 6.39 0.93
N THR A 134 -2.97 5.79 -0.23
CA THR A 134 -1.89 4.79 -0.40
C THR A 134 -0.84 5.22 -1.43
N ALA A 135 -1.01 6.39 -2.06
CA ALA A 135 -0.10 6.97 -3.03
C ALA A 135 1.00 7.84 -2.40
N GLY A 136 2.10 8.05 -3.13
CA GLY A 136 3.07 9.10 -2.82
C GLY A 136 3.90 8.87 -1.56
N VAL A 137 4.68 7.79 -1.52
CA VAL A 137 5.61 7.53 -0.41
C VAL A 137 6.78 8.52 -0.47
N LYS A 138 7.13 9.11 0.67
CA LYS A 138 8.31 9.97 0.85
C LYS A 138 9.20 9.35 1.92
N GLY A 139 10.51 9.51 1.79
CA GLY A 139 11.43 9.10 2.84
C GLY A 139 11.16 9.90 4.12
N ASP A 140 11.34 9.25 5.27
CA ASP A 140 11.21 9.86 6.58
C ASP A 140 12.50 9.62 7.37
N PHE A 141 13.24 10.69 7.64
CA PHE A 141 14.51 10.67 8.36
C PHE A 141 14.54 11.79 9.40
N PRO A 142 15.39 11.68 10.44
CA PRO A 142 15.43 12.64 11.54
C PRO A 142 15.67 14.09 11.08
N LYS A 143 15.10 15.04 11.81
CA LYS A 143 15.38 16.47 11.61
C LYS A 143 16.87 16.76 11.82
N GLY A 144 17.38 17.79 11.14
CA GLY A 144 18.78 18.23 11.26
C GLY A 144 19.73 17.69 10.18
N ILE A 145 19.25 16.84 9.26
CA ILE A 145 20.00 16.51 8.05
C ILE A 145 19.98 17.71 7.11
N ASP A 146 21.16 18.11 6.64
CA ASP A 146 21.35 19.20 5.69
C ASP A 146 20.64 18.88 4.36
N GLN A 147 19.79 19.80 3.90
CA GLN A 147 18.99 19.66 2.69
C GLN A 147 19.83 19.49 1.42
N LYS A 148 21.12 19.88 1.43
CA LYS A 148 22.02 19.63 0.29
C LYS A 148 22.21 18.14 -0.03
N HIS A 149 21.94 17.25 0.93
CA HIS A 149 22.01 15.81 0.75
C HIS A 149 20.67 15.19 0.33
N VAL A 150 19.60 15.99 0.29
CA VAL A 150 18.24 15.54 0.05
C VAL A 150 17.88 15.74 -1.42
N VAL A 151 17.30 14.70 -2.02
CA VAL A 151 16.79 14.69 -3.40
C VAL A 151 15.27 14.44 -3.41
N LYS A 152 14.70 14.44 -4.63
CA LYS A 152 13.27 14.21 -4.87
C LYS A 152 12.73 13.00 -4.06
N GLY A 153 11.55 13.19 -3.47
CA GLY A 153 10.90 12.17 -2.64
C GLY A 153 11.34 12.18 -1.17
N ASN A 154 12.02 13.24 -0.72
CA ASN A 154 12.60 13.35 0.63
C ASN A 154 13.56 12.18 0.92
N ARG A 155 14.57 11.99 0.06
CA ARG A 155 15.53 10.88 0.14
C ARG A 155 16.95 11.42 0.21
N LEU A 156 17.83 10.72 0.89
CA LEU A 156 19.26 11.03 1.01
C LEU A 156 20.02 10.46 -0.17
N LYS A 157 20.75 11.31 -0.89
CA LYS A 157 21.61 10.87 -1.98
C LYS A 157 22.80 10.09 -1.45
N THR A 158 23.00 8.88 -1.97
CA THR A 158 24.08 7.99 -1.54
C THR A 158 25.00 7.61 -2.69
N ASP A 159 26.26 7.35 -2.38
CA ASP A 159 27.22 6.72 -3.27
C ASP A 159 26.95 5.20 -3.43
N ALA A 160 27.72 4.55 -4.31
CA ALA A 160 27.60 3.11 -4.59
C ALA A 160 27.84 2.20 -3.38
N TYR A 161 28.34 2.73 -2.27
CA TYR A 161 28.57 2.03 -1.01
C TYR A 161 27.51 2.35 0.06
N LEU A 162 26.42 3.03 -0.34
CA LEU A 162 25.30 3.45 0.48
C LEU A 162 25.67 4.52 1.53
N LYS A 163 26.82 5.18 1.35
CA LYS A 163 27.24 6.30 2.18
C LYS A 163 26.60 7.57 1.65
N VAL A 164 26.12 8.43 2.54
CA VAL A 164 25.51 9.71 2.14
C VAL A 164 26.60 10.59 1.54
N GLU A 165 26.35 11.15 0.35
CA GLU A 165 27.35 11.95 -0.36
C GLU A 165 27.86 13.10 0.49
N GLY A 166 29.18 13.30 0.54
CA GLY A 166 29.82 14.36 1.34
C GLY A 166 29.93 14.07 2.84
N GLN A 167 29.49 12.91 3.31
CA GLN A 167 29.60 12.50 4.72
C GLN A 167 30.60 11.37 4.89
N LYS A 168 31.33 11.34 6.02
CA LYS A 168 32.36 10.31 6.26
C LYS A 168 31.79 8.99 6.79
N ASN A 169 30.90 9.11 7.79
CA ASN A 169 30.43 7.99 8.61
C ASN A 169 28.89 7.88 8.65
N MET A 170 28.21 8.47 7.67
CA MET A 170 26.75 8.44 7.57
C MET A 170 26.32 7.59 6.37
N TYR A 171 25.39 6.66 6.61
CA TYR A 171 24.88 5.74 5.61
C TYR A 171 23.35 5.79 5.60
N ALA A 172 22.76 5.57 4.43
CA ALA A 172 21.31 5.50 4.28
C ALA A 172 20.94 4.25 3.46
N ILE A 173 19.88 3.55 3.88
CA ILE A 173 19.33 2.38 3.19
C ILE A 173 17.80 2.43 3.19
N GLY A 174 17.18 1.59 2.36
CA GLY A 174 15.74 1.50 2.21
C GLY A 174 15.14 2.74 1.57
N ASP A 175 13.92 3.08 1.99
CA ASP A 175 13.11 4.09 1.31
C ASP A 175 13.68 5.51 1.41
N ILE A 176 14.54 5.76 2.40
CA ILE A 176 15.25 7.03 2.58
C ILE A 176 16.51 7.16 1.72
N ALA A 177 17.00 6.09 1.09
CA ALA A 177 18.24 6.13 0.31
C ALA A 177 17.97 6.30 -1.17
N ALA A 178 18.72 7.17 -1.83
CA ALA A 178 18.69 7.38 -3.27
C ALA A 178 20.10 7.18 -3.85
N LEU A 179 20.40 5.94 -4.27
CA LEU A 179 21.55 5.65 -5.13
C LEU A 179 21.16 5.98 -6.57
N ILE A 180 21.61 7.12 -7.08
CA ILE A 180 21.29 7.57 -8.44
C ILE A 180 22.42 7.16 -9.38
N SER A 181 22.07 6.49 -10.48
CA SER A 181 22.98 6.07 -11.55
C SER A 181 22.27 6.11 -12.91
N GLU A 182 22.98 5.86 -14.00
CA GLU A 182 22.35 5.72 -15.33
C GLU A 182 21.29 4.61 -15.36
N GLU A 183 21.52 3.51 -14.65
CA GLU A 183 20.55 2.40 -14.52
C GLU A 183 19.37 2.76 -13.61
N THR A 184 19.56 3.68 -12.67
CA THR A 184 18.56 4.06 -11.66
C THR A 184 18.50 5.59 -11.50
N PRO A 185 18.03 6.33 -12.53
CA PRO A 185 18.08 7.80 -12.52
C PRO A 185 17.21 8.42 -11.41
N ASN A 186 16.20 7.69 -10.92
CA ASN A 186 15.34 8.08 -9.81
C ASN A 186 15.67 7.35 -8.49
N GLY A 187 16.82 6.67 -8.45
CA GLY A 187 17.18 5.73 -7.41
C GLY A 187 16.41 4.41 -7.48
N HIS A 188 16.79 3.48 -6.60
CA HIS A 188 16.10 2.19 -6.49
C HIS A 188 14.64 2.33 -6.05
N PRO A 189 13.77 1.37 -6.41
CA PRO A 189 12.39 1.33 -5.93
C PRO A 189 12.31 1.29 -4.40
N GLN A 190 11.35 2.03 -3.85
CA GLN A 190 11.03 2.08 -2.41
C GLN A 190 10.21 0.85 -2.01
N VAL A 191 10.87 -0.31 -2.01
CA VAL A 191 10.28 -1.62 -1.70
C VAL A 191 11.14 -2.40 -0.71
N ALA A 192 10.51 -3.32 0.02
CA ALA A 192 11.18 -4.11 1.06
C ALA A 192 12.41 -4.88 0.55
N GLN A 193 12.38 -5.41 -0.69
CA GLN A 193 13.54 -6.13 -1.24
C GLN A 193 14.77 -5.24 -1.42
N THR A 194 14.60 -3.97 -1.82
CA THR A 194 15.69 -2.99 -1.90
C THR A 194 16.30 -2.79 -0.51
N ALA A 195 15.48 -2.52 0.50
CA ALA A 195 15.92 -2.31 1.88
C ALA A 195 16.66 -3.54 2.45
N ILE A 196 16.12 -4.75 2.24
CA ILE A 196 16.73 -6.01 2.70
C ILE A 196 18.09 -6.24 2.02
N GLN A 197 18.18 -6.02 0.71
CA GLN A 197 19.44 -6.20 -0.03
C GLN A 197 20.48 -5.15 0.37
N GLN A 198 20.07 -3.89 0.51
CA GLN A 198 20.93 -2.81 0.98
C GLN A 198 21.41 -3.05 2.42
N GLY A 199 20.56 -3.52 3.33
CA GLY A 199 20.96 -3.87 4.68
C GLY A 199 22.01 -4.99 4.73
N LYS A 200 21.83 -6.05 3.93
CA LYS A 200 22.83 -7.13 3.79
C LYS A 200 24.14 -6.67 3.16
N HIS A 201 24.06 -5.73 2.24
CA HIS A 201 25.23 -5.14 1.61
C HIS A 201 25.99 -4.26 2.62
N LEU A 202 25.29 -3.32 3.26
CA LEU A 202 25.86 -2.39 4.20
C LEU A 202 26.53 -3.10 5.38
N SER A 203 25.96 -4.18 5.90
CA SER A 203 26.59 -4.95 6.97
C SER A 203 27.96 -5.51 6.58
N ARG A 204 28.10 -6.04 5.36
CA ARG A 204 29.38 -6.51 4.82
C ARG A 204 30.35 -5.36 4.56
N THR A 205 29.84 -4.25 4.04
CA THR A 205 30.61 -3.02 3.79
C THR A 205 31.22 -2.48 5.08
N LEU A 206 30.45 -2.41 6.17
CA LEU A 206 30.94 -1.95 7.47
C LEU A 206 32.02 -2.89 8.03
N VAL A 207 31.78 -4.20 8.02
CA VAL A 207 32.76 -5.20 8.49
C VAL A 207 34.06 -5.14 7.68
N ASN A 208 33.98 -5.02 6.34
CA ASN A 208 35.15 -4.91 5.49
C ASN A 208 35.91 -3.60 5.72
N THR A 209 35.18 -2.48 5.90
CA THR A 209 35.80 -1.18 6.18
C THR A 209 36.59 -1.20 7.48
N ILE A 210 36.02 -1.77 8.55
CA ILE A 210 36.69 -1.91 9.86
C ILE A 210 37.96 -2.76 9.72
N ASN A 211 37.89 -3.85 8.97
CA ASN A 211 39.01 -4.76 8.76
C ASN A 211 39.97 -4.33 7.64
N LYS A 212 39.84 -3.10 7.10
CA LYS A 212 40.63 -2.58 5.98
C LYS A 212 40.66 -3.50 4.75
N LYS A 213 39.54 -4.20 4.49
CA LYS A 213 39.34 -5.06 3.32
C LYS A 213 38.63 -4.30 2.20
N THR A 214 38.77 -4.79 0.98
CA THR A 214 38.09 -4.24 -0.20
C THR A 214 36.57 -4.29 -0.04
N VAL A 215 35.91 -3.19 -0.43
CA VAL A 215 34.45 -3.05 -0.45
C VAL A 215 33.98 -3.06 -1.91
N LEU A 216 32.95 -3.84 -2.20
CA LEU A 216 32.32 -3.87 -3.53
C LEU A 216 31.16 -2.88 -3.59
N PRO A 217 30.82 -2.32 -4.77
CA PRO A 217 29.64 -1.47 -4.93
C PRO A 217 28.35 -2.27 -4.79
N PHE A 218 27.29 -1.61 -4.33
CA PHE A 218 25.94 -2.17 -4.26
C PHE A 218 25.36 -2.38 -5.66
N LYS A 219 24.79 -3.57 -5.88
CA LYS A 219 24.01 -3.89 -7.09
C LYS A 219 22.69 -4.51 -6.67
N TYR A 220 21.59 -3.86 -7.01
CA TYR A 220 20.26 -4.39 -6.77
C TYR A 220 19.96 -5.55 -7.73
N ARG A 221 19.41 -6.64 -7.18
CA ARG A 221 18.88 -7.74 -7.98
C ARG A 221 17.38 -7.78 -7.83
N ASP A 222 16.68 -7.39 -8.89
CA ASP A 222 15.23 -7.51 -8.92
C ASP A 222 14.84 -9.00 -8.93
N LYS A 223 14.02 -9.39 -7.94
CA LYS A 223 13.50 -10.75 -7.82
C LYS A 223 12.12 -10.91 -8.45
N GLY A 224 11.60 -9.83 -9.04
CA GLY A 224 10.25 -9.74 -9.53
C GLY A 224 9.28 -9.18 -8.49
N SER A 225 8.05 -9.00 -8.94
CA SER A 225 6.96 -8.37 -8.18
C SER A 225 5.75 -9.28 -8.13
N LEU A 226 5.09 -9.29 -6.97
CA LEU A 226 3.85 -10.01 -6.72
C LEU A 226 2.86 -9.02 -6.09
N ALA A 227 1.62 -9.01 -6.55
CA ALA A 227 0.55 -8.22 -5.94
C ALA A 227 -0.71 -9.07 -5.85
N THR A 228 -1.35 -9.10 -4.66
CA THR A 228 -2.63 -9.78 -4.50
C THR A 228 -3.78 -8.82 -4.75
N VAL A 229 -4.87 -9.32 -5.33
CA VAL A 229 -6.11 -8.56 -5.59
C VAL A 229 -7.26 -9.12 -4.75
N GLY A 230 -7.11 -10.33 -4.22
CA GLY A 230 -8.12 -11.00 -3.41
C GLY A 230 -7.86 -12.50 -3.38
N LYS A 231 -8.73 -13.24 -2.70
CA LYS A 231 -8.73 -14.70 -2.66
C LYS A 231 -8.69 -15.27 -4.08
N ARG A 232 -7.68 -16.12 -4.31
CA ARG A 232 -7.41 -16.79 -5.60
C ARG A 232 -7.09 -15.84 -6.77
N ARG A 233 -6.83 -14.56 -6.51
CA ARG A 233 -6.53 -13.55 -7.53
C ARG A 233 -5.29 -12.77 -7.14
N ALA A 234 -4.19 -13.04 -7.82
CA ALA A 234 -2.98 -12.23 -7.73
C ALA A 234 -2.36 -12.12 -9.12
N VAL A 235 -1.34 -11.27 -9.24
CA VAL A 235 -0.50 -11.14 -10.42
C VAL A 235 0.96 -11.29 -10.02
N ALA A 236 1.73 -11.92 -10.90
CA ALA A 236 3.13 -12.24 -10.67
C ALA A 236 3.95 -11.93 -11.91
N ASP A 237 4.99 -11.11 -11.72
CA ASP A 237 5.99 -10.78 -12.72
C ASP A 237 7.37 -11.16 -12.21
N LEU A 238 7.89 -12.29 -12.68
CA LEU A 238 9.19 -12.86 -12.33
C LEU A 238 10.10 -12.84 -13.56
N GLY A 239 10.56 -11.64 -13.94
CA GLY A 239 11.35 -11.43 -15.15
C GLY A 239 10.54 -11.75 -16.41
N LYS A 240 10.90 -12.85 -17.09
CA LYS A 240 10.21 -13.32 -18.32
C LYS A 240 8.89 -14.05 -18.02
N LEU A 241 8.74 -14.59 -16.81
CA LEU A 241 7.55 -15.35 -16.42
C LEU A 241 6.49 -14.38 -15.86
N ARG A 242 5.35 -14.25 -16.55
CA ARG A 242 4.27 -13.31 -16.20
C ARG A 242 2.91 -14.00 -16.23
N PHE A 243 2.27 -14.12 -15.08
CA PHE A 243 1.00 -14.85 -14.93
C PHE A 243 0.14 -14.29 -13.80
N GLY A 244 -1.14 -14.67 -13.80
CA GLY A 244 -2.12 -14.21 -12.82
C GLY A 244 -3.08 -15.31 -12.38
N GLY A 245 -3.96 -14.96 -11.46
CA GLY A 245 -5.02 -15.82 -10.95
C GLY A 245 -4.58 -16.70 -9.79
N TYR A 246 -5.08 -17.94 -9.76
CA TYR A 246 -4.91 -18.84 -8.60
C TYR A 246 -3.45 -19.22 -8.34
N PHE A 247 -2.70 -19.58 -9.38
CA PHE A 247 -1.29 -19.96 -9.21
C PHE A 247 -0.42 -18.79 -8.75
N ALA A 248 -0.68 -17.59 -9.27
CA ALA A 248 -0.01 -16.38 -8.80
C ALA A 248 -0.36 -16.11 -7.33
N TRP A 249 -1.60 -16.35 -6.93
CA TRP A 249 -2.05 -16.17 -5.55
C TRP A 249 -1.43 -17.21 -4.59
N LEU A 250 -1.28 -18.46 -5.03
CA LEU A 250 -0.58 -19.49 -4.28
C LEU A 250 0.90 -19.16 -4.10
N LEU A 251 1.57 -18.75 -5.18
CA LEU A 251 2.96 -18.30 -5.12
C LEU A 251 3.13 -17.10 -4.19
N TRP A 252 2.27 -16.09 -4.31
CA TRP A 252 2.24 -14.94 -3.40
C TRP A 252 2.11 -15.40 -1.95
N SER A 253 1.21 -16.34 -1.67
CA SER A 253 0.98 -16.86 -0.32
C SER A 253 2.21 -17.55 0.25
N ILE A 254 2.87 -18.41 -0.54
CA ILE A 254 4.08 -19.14 -0.15
C ILE A 254 5.25 -18.16 0.12
N VAL A 255 5.50 -17.22 -0.78
CA VAL A 255 6.61 -16.25 -0.65
C VAL A 255 6.43 -15.37 0.59
N HIS A 256 5.22 -14.87 0.83
CA HIS A 256 4.94 -14.04 2.01
C HIS A 256 5.03 -14.84 3.31
N LEU A 257 4.53 -16.08 3.32
CA LEU A 257 4.65 -16.96 4.48
C LEU A 257 6.11 -17.23 4.84
N MET A 258 6.97 -17.53 3.85
CA MET A 258 8.40 -17.74 4.08
C MET A 258 9.14 -16.47 4.52
N SER A 259 8.64 -15.29 4.12
CA SER A 259 9.25 -14.00 4.44
C SER A 259 9.04 -13.56 5.90
N ILE A 260 8.06 -14.13 6.60
CA ILE A 260 7.81 -13.85 8.03
C ILE A 260 9.00 -14.32 8.88
N SER A 261 9.38 -13.54 9.88
CA SER A 261 10.46 -13.93 10.81
C SER A 261 9.94 -14.89 11.88
N GLY A 262 10.68 -15.99 12.10
CA GLY A 262 10.39 -17.00 13.12
C GLY A 262 9.44 -18.11 12.66
N PHE A 263 9.82 -19.37 12.89
CA PHE A 263 9.06 -20.54 12.45
C PHE A 263 7.65 -20.62 13.05
N ARG A 264 7.49 -20.32 14.36
CA ARG A 264 6.19 -20.31 15.04
C ARG A 264 5.23 -19.28 14.42
N ASN A 265 5.72 -18.07 14.15
CA ASN A 265 4.92 -17.02 13.50
C ASN A 265 4.48 -17.45 12.10
N ARG A 266 5.37 -18.08 11.32
CA ARG A 266 5.03 -18.66 10.01
C ARG A 266 3.91 -19.67 10.13
N LEU A 267 4.02 -20.65 11.03
CA LEU A 267 2.99 -21.69 11.20
C LEU A 267 1.65 -21.09 11.65
N MET A 268 1.64 -20.19 12.64
CA MET A 268 0.42 -19.54 13.11
C MET A 268 -0.26 -18.73 12.01
N VAL A 269 0.50 -17.95 11.23
CA VAL A 269 -0.06 -17.19 10.10
C VAL A 269 -0.58 -18.12 9.02
N GLY A 270 0.15 -19.19 8.68
CA GLY A 270 -0.28 -20.18 7.71
C GLY A 270 -1.59 -20.88 8.11
N PHE A 271 -1.69 -21.29 9.38
CA PHE A 271 -2.89 -21.89 9.94
C PHE A 271 -4.07 -20.90 9.93
N ASN A 272 -3.86 -19.66 10.38
CA ASN A 272 -4.89 -18.62 10.35
C ASN A 272 -5.38 -18.31 8.93
N TRP A 273 -4.48 -18.29 7.95
CA TRP A 273 -4.85 -18.13 6.54
C TRP A 273 -5.65 -19.32 6.02
N ALA A 274 -5.27 -20.54 6.38
CA ALA A 274 -6.01 -21.75 6.01
C ALA A 274 -7.43 -21.74 6.61
N VAL A 275 -7.55 -21.46 7.92
CA VAL A 275 -8.85 -21.34 8.59
C VAL A 275 -9.70 -20.23 7.98
N SER A 276 -9.13 -19.04 7.74
CA SER A 276 -9.84 -17.92 7.12
C SER A 276 -10.27 -18.23 5.68
N TYR A 277 -9.47 -19.01 4.95
CA TYR A 277 -9.82 -19.48 3.62
C TYR A 277 -11.06 -20.39 3.61
N PHE A 278 -11.30 -21.20 4.64
CA PHE A 278 -12.49 -22.07 4.68
C PHE A 278 -13.69 -21.44 5.39
N SER A 279 -13.47 -20.74 6.50
CA SER A 279 -14.56 -20.20 7.34
C SER A 279 -15.13 -18.88 6.82
N TYR A 280 -14.37 -18.09 6.06
CA TYR A 280 -14.65 -16.68 5.77
C TYR A 280 -14.82 -15.82 7.04
N GLU A 281 -14.56 -16.35 8.22
CA GLU A 281 -14.65 -15.66 9.49
C GLU A 281 -13.28 -15.12 9.89
N LYS A 282 -13.27 -13.88 10.36
CA LYS A 282 -12.09 -13.26 10.95
C LYS A 282 -12.48 -12.63 12.28
N SER A 283 -12.56 -13.45 13.32
CA SER A 283 -12.56 -13.05 14.73
C SER A 283 -13.69 -12.10 15.16
N ASN A 284 -13.81 -11.88 16.48
CA ASN A 284 -14.78 -10.95 17.04
C ASN A 284 -14.46 -9.51 16.62
N ARG A 285 -15.42 -8.82 15.99
CA ARG A 285 -15.27 -7.45 15.47
C ARG A 285 -15.47 -6.42 16.58
N VAL A 286 -14.62 -6.49 17.60
CA VAL A 286 -14.68 -5.59 18.75
C VAL A 286 -14.09 -4.23 18.38
N ILE A 287 -14.87 -3.17 18.63
CA ILE A 287 -14.41 -1.78 18.64
C ILE A 287 -13.88 -1.51 20.05
N ILE A 288 -12.56 -1.58 20.21
CA ILE A 288 -11.92 -1.42 21.54
C ILE A 288 -11.81 0.06 21.94
N ARG A 289 -11.85 0.97 20.95
CA ARG A 289 -11.85 2.41 21.17
C ARG A 289 -12.58 3.15 20.07
N ASN A 290 -13.21 4.25 20.43
CA ASN A 290 -13.71 5.23 19.47
C ASN A 290 -12.51 5.91 18.80
N PHE A 291 -12.40 5.80 17.48
CA PHE A 291 -11.46 6.55 16.68
C PHE A 291 -12.19 7.69 15.96
N LYS A 292 -11.88 8.92 16.35
CA LYS A 292 -12.24 10.11 15.57
C LYS A 292 -11.01 10.51 14.74
N PRO A 293 -11.08 10.48 13.40
CA PRO A 293 -10.01 11.05 12.60
C PRO A 293 -9.86 12.52 12.99
N THR A 294 -8.64 12.95 13.29
CA THR A 294 -8.36 14.36 13.55
C THR A 294 -8.86 15.16 12.33
N PRO A 295 -9.66 16.23 12.49
CA PRO A 295 -10.19 17.00 11.37
C PRO A 295 -9.05 17.41 10.43
N TYR A 296 -9.02 16.79 9.26
CA TYR A 296 -7.88 16.79 8.32
C TYR A 296 -7.70 18.14 7.59
N TYR A 297 -8.43 19.19 7.98
CA TYR A 297 -8.47 20.48 7.28
C TYR A 297 -7.11 21.22 7.24
N LYS A 298 -6.13 20.79 8.04
CA LYS A 298 -4.74 21.31 7.98
C LYS A 298 -3.78 20.46 7.13
N THR A 299 -4.00 19.16 6.98
CA THR A 299 -2.94 18.24 6.49
C THR A 299 -3.02 17.87 5.01
N VAL A 300 -4.22 17.87 4.38
CA VAL A 300 -4.34 17.60 2.92
C VAL A 300 -3.81 18.79 2.10
N LYS A 301 -4.09 20.04 2.52
CA LYS A 301 -3.57 21.23 1.82
C LYS A 301 -2.05 21.20 1.72
N GLU A 302 -1.35 20.86 2.80
CA GLU A 302 0.11 20.77 2.80
C GLU A 302 0.63 19.65 1.88
N THR A 303 -0.05 18.50 1.79
CA THR A 303 0.39 17.40 0.89
C THR A 303 0.13 17.71 -0.58
N ILE A 304 -1.06 18.23 -0.93
CA ILE A 304 -1.43 18.55 -2.32
C ILE A 304 -0.63 19.76 -2.85
N GLN A 305 -0.30 20.73 -2.00
CA GLN A 305 0.45 21.92 -2.39
C GLN A 305 1.95 21.64 -2.56
N ASN A 306 2.48 20.61 -1.87
CA ASN A 306 3.85 20.11 -2.01
C ASN A 306 4.03 19.08 -3.14
N GLU A 307 2.98 18.81 -3.94
CA GLU A 307 3.00 17.94 -5.12
C GLU A 307 2.86 18.72 -6.45
N LYS A 308 2.79 20.05 -6.39
CA LYS A 308 2.98 20.96 -7.54
C LYS A 308 4.44 21.42 -7.61
#